data_AF-A0A2G6IRS0-F1
#
_entry.id   AF-A0A2G6IRS0-F1
#
_cell.length_a   1.000
_cell.length_b   1.000
_cell.length_c   1.000
_cell.angle_alpha   90.00
_cell.angle_beta   90.00
_cell.angle_gamma   90.00
#
_symmetry.space_group_name_H-M   'P 1'
#
loop_
_entity.id
_entity.type
_entity.pdbx_description
1 polymer ?
#
loop_
_entity_poly.entity_id
_entity_poly.type
_entity_poly.pdbx_seq_one_letter_code
_entity_poly.pdbx_strand_id
1 'polypeptide(L)' 'MNCAKLLFKLELAGLSGVLSIKCPRCRSMNILRPTQSPKPERHERDGKEATCGYSSPRKT' A
#
# COMPACT_ATOMS: atom_id res chain seq x y z
N MET A 1 2.71 3.13 -16.32
CA MET A 1 1.49 3.90 -16.00
C MET A 1 1.37 4.15 -14.49
N ASN A 2 2.40 4.70 -13.83
CA ASN A 2 2.35 4.94 -12.37
C ASN A 2 2.53 6.44 -12.11
N CYS A 3 1.49 7.08 -11.60
CA CYS A 3 1.54 8.50 -11.24
C CYS A 3 2.05 8.63 -9.80
N ALA A 4 3.32 8.98 -9.63
CA ALA A 4 3.94 9.21 -8.32
C ALA A 4 3.85 10.69 -7.85
N LYS A 5 2.82 11.43 -8.29
CA LYS A 5 2.67 12.83 -7.89
C LYS A 5 2.19 12.89 -6.44
N LEU A 6 2.89 13.64 -5.60
CA LEU A 6 2.42 13.98 -4.26
C LEU A 6 1.07 14.71 -4.37
N LEU A 7 0.03 14.15 -3.76
CA LEU A 7 -1.32 14.73 -3.80
C LEU A 7 -1.59 15.67 -2.63
N PHE A 8 -1.03 15.38 -1.45
CA PHE A 8 -1.04 16.28 -0.29
C PHE A 8 0.03 15.85 0.74
N LYS A 9 0.31 16.71 1.72
CA LYS A 9 1.10 16.41 2.94
C LYS A 9 0.28 16.83 4.17
N LEU A 10 0.42 16.14 5.29
CA LEU A 10 -0.25 16.47 6.55
C LEU A 10 0.76 16.38 7.69
N GLU A 11 0.49 17.14 8.74
CA GLU A 11 1.13 16.99 10.05
C GLU A 11 0.43 15.91 10.90
N LEU A 12 1.06 15.54 12.02
CA LEU A 12 0.48 14.58 12.96
C LEU A 12 -0.89 15.07 13.45
N ALA A 13 -1.90 14.19 13.43
CA ALA A 13 -3.30 14.53 13.72
C ALA A 13 -3.91 15.63 12.82
N GLY A 14 -3.30 15.95 11.68
CA GLY A 14 -3.79 16.98 10.74
C GLY A 14 -5.05 16.61 9.95
N LEU A 15 -5.63 15.42 10.20
CA LEU A 15 -6.92 15.01 9.66
C LEU A 15 -7.77 14.38 10.76
N SER A 16 -9.05 14.76 10.78
CA SER A 16 -10.11 14.03 11.45
C SER A 16 -11.06 13.48 10.38
N GLY A 17 -11.37 12.17 10.42
CA GLY A 17 -12.24 11.51 9.45
C GLY A 17 -11.52 10.93 8.22
N VAL A 18 -12.25 10.79 7.10
CA VAL A 18 -11.80 10.13 5.87
C VAL A 18 -11.41 11.16 4.80
N LEU A 19 -10.23 11.01 4.20
CA LEU A 19 -9.80 11.81 3.05
C LEU A 19 -9.84 10.97 1.76
N SER A 20 -10.60 11.44 0.79
CA SER A 20 -10.65 10.89 -0.57
C SER A 20 -10.17 11.93 -1.58
N ILE A 21 -9.09 11.62 -2.30
CA ILE A 21 -8.50 12.55 -3.29
C ILE A 21 -8.34 11.89 -4.66
N LYS A 22 -8.75 12.61 -5.71
CA LYS A 22 -8.61 12.17 -7.10
C LYS A 22 -7.29 12.67 -7.68
N CYS A 23 -6.52 11.77 -8.31
CA CYS A 23 -5.30 12.18 -9.00
C CYS A 23 -5.65 12.91 -10.32
N PRO A 24 -5.17 14.15 -10.54
CA PRO A 24 -5.48 14.89 -11.77
C PRO A 24 -4.84 14.31 -13.04
N ARG A 25 -3.84 13.41 -12.89
CA ARG A 25 -3.16 12.77 -14.04
C ARG A 25 -3.82 11.45 -14.45
N CYS A 26 -3.87 10.48 -13.54
CA CYS A 26 -4.41 9.13 -13.85
C CYS A 26 -5.87 8.94 -13.46
N ARG A 27 -6.53 9.93 -12.82
CA ARG A 27 -7.93 9.85 -12.35
C ARG A 27 -8.19 8.79 -11.28
N SER A 28 -7.17 8.14 -10.73
CA SER A 28 -7.31 7.19 -9.63
C SER A 28 -7.83 7.89 -8.37
N MET A 29 -8.72 7.22 -7.65
CA MET A 29 -9.18 7.65 -6.33
C MET A 29 -8.24 7.05 -5.27
N ASN A 30 -7.55 7.90 -4.51
CA ASN A 30 -6.78 7.46 -3.35
C ASN A 30 -7.64 7.64 -2.10
N ILE A 31 -7.95 6.52 -1.44
CA ILE A 31 -8.60 6.50 -0.12
C ILE A 31 -7.49 6.22 0.88
N LEU A 32 -7.14 7.21 1.68
CA LEU A 32 -6.12 7.02 2.71
C LEU A 32 -6.79 6.76 4.05
N ARG A 33 -6.30 5.73 4.73
CA ARG A 33 -6.71 5.46 6.10
C ARG A 33 -5.90 6.33 7.06
N PRO A 34 -6.49 6.76 8.19
CA PRO A 34 -5.75 7.43 9.25
C PRO A 34 -4.48 6.64 9.63
N THR A 35 -3.41 7.37 10.00
CA THR A 35 -2.13 6.78 10.43
C THR A 35 -2.26 5.92 11.69
N GLN A 36 -3.29 6.16 12.51
CA GLN A 36 -3.75 5.23 13.54
C GLN A 36 -4.52 4.06 12.88
N SER A 37 -3.88 3.33 11.97
CA SER A 37 -4.39 2.00 11.67
C SER A 37 -4.28 1.16 12.93
N PRO A 38 -5.31 0.39 13.29
CA PRO A 38 -5.18 -0.64 14.31
C PRO A 38 -3.93 -1.45 14.00
N LYS A 39 -3.08 -1.70 15.02
CA LYS A 39 -1.90 -2.56 14.84
C LYS A 39 -2.38 -3.83 14.15
N PRO A 40 -1.85 -4.18 12.95
CA PRO A 40 -2.23 -5.43 12.32
C PRO A 40 -1.83 -6.54 13.28
N GLU A 41 -2.82 -7.25 13.82
CA GLU A 41 -2.62 -8.47 14.56
C GLU A 41 -2.06 -9.49 13.57
N ARG A 42 -0.73 -9.54 13.51
CA ARG A 42 -0.02 -10.40 12.59
C ARG A 42 -0.09 -11.79 13.21
N HIS A 43 -1.01 -12.62 12.74
CA HIS A 43 -0.96 -14.05 13.05
C HIS A 43 0.43 -14.56 12.63
N GLU A 44 1.18 -15.14 13.58
CA GLU A 44 2.43 -15.80 13.26
C GLU A 44 2.16 -16.84 12.18
N ARG A 45 2.94 -16.79 11.11
CA ARG A 45 2.92 -17.84 10.10
C ARG A 45 3.54 -19.06 10.78
N ASP A 46 2.70 -20.05 11.10
CA ASP A 46 3.15 -21.41 11.38
C ASP A 46 4.08 -21.80 10.23
N GLY A 47 5.37 -22.00 10.52
CA GLY A 47 6.53 -21.78 9.64
C GLY A 47 6.65 -22.67 8.39
N LYS A 48 5.54 -23.02 7.73
CA LYS A 48 5.51 -23.70 6.44
C LYS A 48 5.94 -22.71 5.36
N GLU A 49 7.21 -22.84 5.01
CA GLU A 49 7.87 -22.16 3.91
C GLU A 49 6.96 -22.16 2.66
N ALA A 50 6.43 -20.98 2.32
CA ALA A 50 5.77 -20.80 1.04
C ALA A 50 6.88 -20.80 -0.01
N THR A 51 7.11 -21.96 -0.63
CA THR A 51 8.03 -22.10 -1.75
C THR A 51 7.63 -21.10 -2.83
N CYS A 52 8.39 -20.01 -2.98
CA CYS A 52 8.21 -19.11 -4.11
C CYS A 52 8.82 -19.80 -5.34
N GLY A 53 7.97 -20.46 -6.13
CA GLY A 53 8.39 -21.12 -7.35
C GLY A 53 8.85 -20.11 -8.40
N TYR A 54 10.17 -20.03 -8.61
CA TYR A 54 10.74 -19.50 -9.85
C TYR A 54 11.56 -20.60 -10.52
N SER A 55 10.99 -21.23 -11.54
CA SER A 55 11.72 -22.05 -12.50
C SER A 55 11.86 -21.24 -13.80
N SER A 56 13.05 -20.72 -14.05
CA SER A 56 13.44 -20.34 -15.41
C SER A 56 14.34 -21.41 -16.02
N PRO A 57 14.12 -21.80 -17.28
CA PRO A 57 14.99 -22.77 -17.95
C PRO A 57 16.37 -22.15 -18.19
N ARG A 58 17.42 -22.92 -17.89
CA ARG A 58 18.80 -22.60 -18.29
C ARG A 58 18.89 -22.65 -19.80
N LYS A 59 19.32 -21.57 -20.44
CA LYS A 59 19.80 -21.62 -21.83
C LYS A 59 21.24 -22.10 -21.82
N THR A 60 21.49 -23.16 -22.58
CA THR A 60 22.80 -23.69 -22.97
C THR A 60 23.58 -22.70 -23.82
#